data_AF-Q4TCC1-F1
#
_entry.id   AF-Q4TCC1-F1
#
_cell.length_a   1.000
_cell.length_b   1.000
_cell.length_c   1.000
_cell.angle_alpha   90.00
_cell.angle_beta   90.00
_cell.angle_gamma   90.00
#
_symmetry.space_group_name_H-M   'P 1'
#
loop_
_entity.id
_entity.type
_entity.pdbx_description
1 polymer ?
#
loop_
_entity_poly.entity_id
_entity_poly.type
_entity_poly.pdbx_seq_one_letter_code
_entity_poly.pdbx_strand_id
1 'polypeptide(L)'
;IKCLPTEVQGKLRSGVAIPSLQQCVEELILNSIDAEATCVGVRMDLEAFKVQVLDNGTGMDADNLERLGNRYHTSKCRRVEDLENLRW
;
A
#
# COMPACT_ATOMS: atom_id res chain seq x y z
N ILE A 1 -24.61 -6.92 -20.97
CA ILE A 1 -23.51 -6.25 -20.23
C ILE A 1 -24.09 -5.72 -18.92
N LYS A 2 -23.44 -5.93 -17.77
CA LYS A 2 -23.95 -5.54 -16.43
C LYS A 2 -22.79 -5.04 -15.55
N CYS A 3 -23.10 -4.15 -14.60
CA CYS A 3 -22.14 -3.73 -13.59
C CYS A 3 -21.81 -4.90 -12.63
N LEU A 4 -20.55 -5.03 -12.25
CA LEU A 4 -20.10 -6.07 -11.32
C LEU A 4 -20.41 -5.67 -9.87
N PRO A 5 -20.67 -6.62 -8.97
CA PRO A 5 -20.76 -6.34 -7.53
C PRO A 5 -19.47 -5.69 -7.00
N THR A 6 -19.59 -4.82 -6.00
CA THR A 6 -18.46 -4.08 -5.41
C THR A 6 -17.33 -4.99 -4.92
N GLU A 7 -17.67 -6.16 -4.36
CA GLU A 7 -16.68 -7.15 -3.93
C GLU A 7 -15.84 -7.66 -5.11
N VAL A 8 -16.48 -7.96 -6.24
CA VAL A 8 -15.83 -8.45 -7.45
C VAL A 8 -14.95 -7.37 -8.06
N GLN A 9 -15.44 -6.12 -8.15
CA GLN A 9 -14.64 -4.98 -8.57
C GLN A 9 -13.38 -4.83 -7.69
N GLY A 10 -13.54 -5.03 -6.38
CA GLY A 10 -12.46 -4.93 -5.42
C GLY A 10 -11.38 -5.99 -5.59
N LYS A 11 -11.77 -7.26 -5.75
CA LYS A 11 -10.85 -8.39 -5.97
C LYS A 11 -10.13 -8.28 -7.31
N LEU A 12 -10.86 -7.91 -8.37
CA LEU A 12 -10.28 -7.66 -9.70
C LEU A 12 -9.20 -6.59 -9.64
N ARG A 13 -9.50 -5.43 -9.02
CA ARG A 13 -8.52 -4.35 -8.90
C ARG A 13 -7.30 -4.77 -8.10
N SER A 14 -7.47 -5.45 -6.97
CA SER A 14 -6.34 -5.92 -6.16
C SER A 14 -5.45 -6.90 -6.94
N GLY A 15 -6.03 -7.86 -7.66
CA GLY A 15 -5.27 -8.83 -8.46
C GLY A 15 -4.51 -8.22 -9.66
N VAL A 16 -4.99 -7.10 -10.20
CA VAL A 16 -4.29 -6.38 -11.29
C VAL A 16 -3.28 -5.38 -10.75
N ALA A 17 -3.55 -4.74 -9.61
CA ALA A 17 -2.66 -3.74 -9.03
C ALA A 17 -1.44 -4.37 -8.33
N ILE A 18 -1.63 -5.48 -7.61
CA ILE A 18 -0.57 -6.21 -6.89
C ILE A 18 -0.62 -7.69 -7.30
N PRO A 19 -0.20 -8.04 -8.53
CA PRO A 19 -0.23 -9.41 -9.05
C PRO A 19 0.77 -10.37 -8.41
N SER A 20 1.79 -9.90 -7.70
CA SER A 20 2.85 -10.76 -7.15
C SER A 20 3.22 -10.41 -5.71
N LEU A 21 3.78 -11.40 -5.01
CA LEU A 21 4.32 -11.19 -3.66
C LEU A 21 5.49 -10.21 -3.65
N GLN A 22 6.32 -10.22 -4.70
CA GLN A 22 7.41 -9.27 -4.87
C GLN A 22 6.89 -7.84 -4.97
N GLN A 23 5.86 -7.58 -5.79
CA GLN A 23 5.26 -6.23 -5.87
C GLN A 23 4.59 -5.83 -4.55
N CYS A 24 3.96 -6.77 -3.83
CA CYS A 24 3.43 -6.50 -2.50
C CYS A 24 4.53 -6.02 -1.53
N VAL A 25 5.68 -6.69 -1.51
CA VAL A 25 6.83 -6.31 -0.68
C VAL A 25 7.40 -4.96 -1.14
N GLU A 26 7.55 -4.76 -2.45
CA GLU A 26 8.04 -3.51 -3.04
C GLU A 26 7.21 -2.30 -2.60
N GLU A 27 5.88 -2.38 -2.71
CA GLU A 27 4.98 -1.30 -2.28
C GLU A 27 5.07 -1.00 -0.77
N LEU A 28 5.23 -2.03 0.06
CA LEU A 28 5.41 -1.83 1.51
C LEU A 28 6.75 -1.15 1.83
N ILE A 29 7.82 -1.50 1.09
CA ILE A 29 9.12 -0.84 1.22
C ILE A 29 9.06 0.60 0.72
N LEU A 30 8.40 0.87 -0.41
CA LEU A 30 8.22 2.24 -0.92
C LEU A 30 7.48 3.11 0.10
N ASN A 31 6.43 2.59 0.74
CA ASN A 31 5.77 3.30 1.84
C ASN A 31 6.69 3.58 3.03
N SER A 32 7.65 2.68 3.32
CA SER A 32 8.66 2.90 4.37
C SER A 32 9.63 4.03 3.97
N ILE A 33 10.04 4.07 2.71
CA ILE A 33 10.91 5.13 2.16
C ILE A 33 10.21 6.48 2.21
N ASP A 34 8.93 6.54 1.81
CA ASP A 34 8.11 7.75 1.90
C ASP A 34 7.94 8.24 3.34
N ALA A 35 7.97 7.33 4.31
CA ALA A 35 7.97 7.65 5.73
C ALA A 35 9.35 8.06 6.26
N GLU A 36 10.34 8.26 5.38
CA GLU A 36 11.72 8.64 5.70
C GLU A 36 12.44 7.60 6.59
N ALA A 37 12.07 6.33 6.48
CA ALA A 37 12.73 5.26 7.23
C ALA A 37 14.21 5.14 6.84
N THR A 38 15.07 4.97 7.86
CA THR A 38 16.51 4.73 7.67
C THR A 38 16.88 3.26 7.80
N CYS A 39 15.98 2.44 8.33
CA CYS A 39 16.12 1.02 8.48
C CYS A 39 14.79 0.33 8.17
N VAL A 40 14.82 -0.64 7.27
CA VAL A 40 13.66 -1.45 6.88
C VAL A 40 14.04 -2.92 6.97
N GLY A 41 13.25 -3.70 7.71
CA GLY A 41 13.39 -5.14 7.87
C GLY A 41 12.23 -5.88 7.22
N VAL A 42 12.55 -6.89 6.41
CA VAL A 42 11.54 -7.73 5.74
C VAL A 42 11.63 -9.16 6.29
N ARG A 43 10.48 -9.73 6.63
CA ARG A 43 10.33 -11.13 7.04
C ARG A 43 9.29 -11.81 6.18
N MET A 44 9.59 -13.02 5.75
CA MET A 44 8.70 -13.84 4.93
C MET A 44 8.55 -15.20 5.59
N ASP A 45 7.30 -15.60 5.78
CA ASP A 45 6.92 -16.94 6.19
C ASP A 45 6.14 -17.56 5.04
N LEU A 46 6.79 -18.48 4.31
CA LEU A 46 6.23 -19.10 3.12
C LEU A 46 5.24 -20.22 3.46
N GLU A 47 5.34 -20.83 4.63
CA GLU A 47 4.37 -21.84 5.08
C GLU A 47 3.06 -21.18 5.50
N ALA A 48 3.13 -20.06 6.21
CA ALA A 48 1.97 -19.29 6.64
C ALA A 48 1.47 -18.29 5.57
N PHE A 49 2.11 -18.20 4.40
CA PHE A 49 1.84 -17.19 3.36
C PHE A 49 1.79 -15.76 3.92
N LYS A 50 2.74 -15.41 4.80
CA LYS A 50 2.78 -14.14 5.51
C LYS A 50 4.02 -13.34 5.13
N VAL A 51 3.82 -12.05 4.89
CA VAL A 51 4.89 -11.07 4.75
C VAL A 51 4.77 -10.04 5.86
N GLN A 52 5.90 -9.61 6.40
CA GLN A 52 5.99 -8.51 7.35
C GLN A 52 7.11 -7.57 6.91
N VAL A 53 6.80 -6.29 6.79
CA VAL A 53 7.77 -5.20 6.63
C VAL A 53 7.71 -4.37 7.91
N LEU A 54 8.86 -4.14 8.53
CA LEU A 54 9.01 -3.27 9.68
C LEU A 54 9.97 -2.15 9.31
N ASP A 55 9.61 -0.93 9.65
CA ASP A 55 10.43 0.23 9.43
C ASP A 55 10.52 1.10 10.71
N ASN A 56 11.44 2.04 10.70
CA ASN A 56 11.60 3.06 11.73
C ASN A 56 11.27 4.46 11.21
N GLY A 57 10.36 4.57 10.24
CA GLY A 57 9.92 5.83 9.67
C GLY A 57 9.05 6.65 10.63
N THR A 58 8.48 7.71 10.10
CA THR A 58 7.63 8.67 10.82
C THR A 58 6.33 8.06 11.38
N GLY A 59 5.92 6.90 10.86
CA GLY A 59 4.74 6.17 11.31
C GLY A 59 3.41 6.77 10.85
N MET A 60 2.32 6.31 11.45
CA MET A 60 0.96 6.79 11.18
C MET A 60 0.28 7.18 12.49
N ASP A 61 -0.45 8.29 12.49
CA ASP A 61 -1.36 8.63 13.59
C ASP A 61 -2.61 7.72 13.60
N ALA A 62 -3.38 7.79 14.68
CA ALA A 62 -4.56 6.95 14.88
C ALA A 62 -5.64 7.16 13.78
N ASP A 63 -5.86 8.40 13.37
CA ASP A 63 -6.87 8.75 12.36
C ASP A 63 -6.51 8.18 10.98
N ASN A 64 -5.22 8.22 10.63
CA ASN A 64 -4.71 7.60 9.40
C ASN A 64 -4.78 6.08 9.47
N LEU A 65 -4.52 5.49 10.65
CA LEU A 65 -4.61 4.05 10.85
C LEU A 65 -6.05 3.54 10.67
N GLU A 66 -7.06 4.29 11.12
CA GLU A 66 -8.48 3.94 10.89
C GLU A 66 -8.86 3.94 9.41
N ARG A 67 -8.14 4.72 8.59
CA ARG A 67 -8.38 4.85 7.15
C ARG A 67 -7.49 3.94 6.31
N LEU A 68 -6.50 3.29 6.92
CA LEU A 68 -5.54 2.46 6.23
C LEU A 68 -6.23 1.31 5.48
N GLY A 69 -5.84 1.12 4.21
CA GLY A 69 -6.43 0.09 3.35
C GLY A 69 -7.77 0.49 2.70
N ASN A 70 -8.37 1.63 3.08
CA ASN A 70 -9.53 2.17 2.37
C ASN A 70 -9.13 2.72 1.01
N ARG A 71 -9.99 2.50 0.02
CA ARG A 71 -9.74 2.97 -1.35
C ARG A 71 -9.75 4.50 -1.37
N TYR A 72 -8.89 5.07 -2.21
CA TYR A 72 -8.81 6.52 -2.46
C TYR A 72 -8.43 7.35 -1.23
N HIS A 73 -7.73 6.75 -0.26
CA HIS A 73 -7.13 7.44 0.87
C HIS A 73 -5.61 7.42 0.73
N THR A 74 -4.97 8.58 0.84
CA THR A 74 -3.51 8.71 0.80
C THR A 74 -3.09 10.02 1.49
N SER A 75 -1.91 10.02 2.10
CA SER A 75 -1.24 11.22 2.60
C SER A 75 -0.40 11.93 1.52
N LYS A 76 -0.19 11.30 0.35
CA LYS A 76 0.80 11.71 -0.65
C LYS A 76 0.30 12.73 -1.68
N CYS A 77 -1.02 12.87 -1.86
CA CYS A 77 -1.60 13.85 -2.80
C CYS A 77 -3.00 14.28 -2.37
N ARG A 78 -3.43 15.48 -2.78
CA ARG A 78 -4.72 16.08 -2.43
C ARG A 78 -5.48 16.66 -3.62
N ARG A 79 -4.77 16.99 -4.71
CA ARG A 79 -5.35 17.55 -5.93
C ARG A 79 -4.74 16.89 -7.17
N VAL A 80 -5.36 17.10 -8.33
CA VAL A 80 -4.95 16.46 -9.59
C VAL A 80 -3.54 16.88 -9.99
N GLU A 81 -3.18 18.14 -9.74
CA GLU A 81 -1.86 18.70 -10.06
C GLU A 81 -0.72 18.05 -9.25
N ASP A 82 -1.03 17.50 -8.08
CA ASP A 82 -0.04 16.78 -7.27
C ASP A 82 0.40 15.48 -7.95
N LEU A 83 -0.44 14.91 -8.84
CA LEU A 83 -0.15 13.67 -9.57
C LEU A 83 1.02 13.83 -10.55
N GLU A 84 1.25 15.04 -11.06
CA GLU A 84 2.37 15.32 -11.97
C GLU A 84 3.73 15.37 -11.25
N ASN A 85 3.71 15.46 -9.91
CA ASN A 85 4.90 15.60 -9.08
C ASN A 85 5.03 14.51 -8.01
N LEU A 86 4.33 13.38 -8.17
CA LEU A 86 4.45 12.25 -7.26
C LEU A 86 5.90 11.74 -7.27
N ARG A 87 6.51 11.76 -6.09
CA ARG A 87 7.77 11.06 -5.83
C ARG A 87 7.37 9.69 -5.28
N TRP A 88 7.92 8.65 -5.89
CA TRP A 88 7.76 7.24 -5.50
C TRP A 88 9.09 6.76 -4.94
#